data_AF-A0A1I6NPZ5-F1
#
_entry.id   AF-A0A1I6NPZ5-F1
#
_cell.length_a   1.000
_cell.length_b   1.000
_cell.length_c   1.000
_cell.angle_alpha   90.00
_cell.angle_beta   90.00
_cell.angle_gamma   90.00
#
_symmetry.space_group_name_H-M   'P 1'
#
loop_
_entity.id
_entity.type
_entity.pdbx_description
1 polymer ?
#
loop_
_entity_poly.entity_id
_entity_poly.type
_entity_poly.pdbx_seq_one_letter_code
_entity_poly.pdbx_strand_id
1 'polypeptide(L)'
;MLAAAIALALVAQTTAPAAGEPARWGEHEWRNGAGFLSRHYFENRTGFPSAHYLLNSTRPGSIHHLFNATSAGSSHFWENGVRPGSRHFWRNGHEPGSRHYWENGRGCLSRYGWANTTSCTAAEVRVLQVLCVAEAIDIAPCRAVNALFDDWATRSDFAGPGYFADILARMRHSDR
;
A
#
# COMPACT_ATOMS: atom_id res chain seq x y z
N MET A 1 46.12 16.57 -34.26
CA MET A 1 46.45 16.11 -32.89
C MET A 1 45.35 16.62 -31.96
N LEU A 2 44.88 15.71 -31.10
CA LEU A 2 43.98 15.86 -29.94
C LEU A 2 42.55 16.39 -30.10
N ALA A 3 41.63 15.45 -29.85
CA ALA A 3 40.23 15.63 -29.51
C ALA A 3 40.04 16.03 -28.02
N ALA A 4 38.99 16.79 -27.72
CA ALA A 4 38.38 16.94 -26.39
C ALA A 4 37.05 17.68 -26.57
N ALA A 5 35.94 17.39 -25.90
CA ALA A 5 35.58 16.31 -25.00
C ALA A 5 34.04 16.21 -25.06
N ILE A 6 33.54 14.99 -25.04
CA ILE A 6 32.14 14.63 -25.04
C ILE A 6 31.55 14.95 -23.65
N ALA A 7 30.59 15.87 -23.56
CA ALA A 7 29.76 16.02 -22.37
C ALA A 7 28.50 15.14 -22.54
N LEU A 8 28.66 13.86 -22.23
CA LEU A 8 27.54 12.93 -22.02
C LEU A 8 26.89 13.33 -20.70
N ALA A 9 25.76 14.04 -20.76
CA ALA A 9 24.89 14.21 -19.62
C ALA A 9 24.40 12.82 -19.19
N LEU A 10 24.96 12.31 -18.08
CA LEU A 10 24.39 11.18 -17.36
C LEU A 10 23.01 11.61 -16.83
N VAL A 11 21.98 11.41 -17.65
CA VAL A 11 20.64 11.20 -17.12
C VAL A 11 20.72 9.85 -16.43
N ALA A 12 20.91 9.87 -15.11
CA ALA A 12 20.68 8.71 -14.26
C ALA A 12 19.21 8.32 -14.42
N GLN A 13 18.92 7.51 -15.44
CA GLN A 13 17.68 6.77 -15.55
C GLN A 13 17.67 5.84 -14.35
N THR A 14 17.05 6.28 -13.27
CA THR A 14 16.79 5.45 -12.11
C THR A 14 15.74 4.44 -12.56
N THR A 15 16.21 3.31 -13.08
CA THR A 15 15.38 2.14 -13.34
C THR A 15 14.67 1.77 -12.03
N ALA A 16 13.38 1.45 -12.12
CA ALA A 16 12.73 0.77 -11.00
C ALA A 16 13.58 -0.45 -10.62
N PRO A 17 13.76 -0.77 -9.32
CA PRO A 17 14.47 -1.99 -8.93
C PRO A 17 13.86 -3.18 -9.69
N ALA A 18 14.73 -4.02 -10.24
CA ALA A 18 14.32 -5.18 -11.00
C ALA A 18 13.38 -6.04 -10.16
N ALA A 19 12.34 -6.61 -10.79
CA ALA A 19 11.47 -7.57 -10.15
C ALA A 19 12.31 -8.76 -9.64
N GLY A 20 12.62 -8.79 -8.35
CA GLY A 20 13.42 -9.87 -7.76
C GLY A 20 14.18 -9.55 -6.47
N GLU A 21 14.47 -8.29 -6.16
CA GLU A 21 15.09 -7.96 -4.87
C GLU A 21 14.04 -7.92 -3.76
N PRO A 22 14.21 -8.70 -2.66
CA PRO A 22 13.28 -8.69 -1.56
C PRO A 22 13.36 -7.34 -0.85
N ALA A 23 12.45 -6.42 -1.18
CA ALA A 23 12.33 -5.21 -0.37
C ALA A 23 11.85 -5.63 1.01
N ARG A 24 12.64 -5.21 1.98
CA ARG A 24 12.37 -5.43 3.38
C ARG A 24 11.16 -4.58 3.80
N TRP A 25 10.48 -5.01 4.84
CA TRP A 25 9.30 -4.38 5.37
C TRP A 25 9.52 -4.09 6.83
N GLY A 26 9.57 -2.82 7.20
CA GLY A 26 9.74 -2.46 8.59
C GLY A 26 9.95 -0.98 8.81
N GLU A 27 9.88 -0.55 10.07
CA GLU A 27 10.03 0.86 10.44
C GLU A 27 11.36 1.44 9.92
N HIS A 28 12.45 0.67 10.01
CA HIS A 28 13.76 1.07 9.51
C HIS A 28 13.77 1.25 7.98
N GLU A 29 13.21 0.29 7.23
CA GLU A 29 13.17 0.36 5.77
C GLU A 29 12.23 1.47 5.28
N TRP A 30 11.10 1.67 5.95
CA TRP A 30 10.20 2.78 5.64
C TRP A 30 10.92 4.13 5.77
N ARG A 31 11.72 4.32 6.83
CA ARG A 31 12.40 5.60 7.10
C ARG A 31 13.66 5.81 6.27
N ASN A 32 14.50 4.78 6.19
CA ASN A 32 15.88 4.91 5.70
C ASN A 32 16.14 4.17 4.40
N GLY A 33 15.19 3.33 3.98
CA GLY A 33 15.31 2.52 2.77
C GLY A 33 15.15 3.33 1.50
N ALA A 34 15.57 2.72 0.39
CA ALA A 34 15.29 3.18 -0.97
C ALA A 34 14.50 2.13 -1.78
N GLY A 35 14.16 0.98 -1.17
CA GLY A 35 13.40 -0.09 -1.80
C GLY A 35 11.94 0.27 -2.03
N PHE A 36 11.19 -0.61 -2.70
CA PHE A 36 9.80 -0.33 -3.08
C PHE A 36 8.80 -0.17 -1.91
N LEU A 37 9.22 -0.52 -0.69
CA LEU A 37 8.46 -0.32 0.56
C LEU A 37 8.97 0.85 1.40
N SER A 38 9.93 1.63 0.90
CA SER A 38 10.42 2.82 1.58
C SER A 38 9.49 4.02 1.37
N ARG A 39 9.54 4.98 2.30
CA ARG A 39 8.89 6.27 2.15
C ARG A 39 9.40 7.01 0.91
N HIS A 40 10.71 6.95 0.66
CA HIS A 40 11.32 7.59 -0.50
C HIS A 40 10.70 7.07 -1.80
N TYR A 41 10.54 5.74 -1.93
CA TYR A 41 9.87 5.17 -3.10
C TYR A 41 8.40 5.60 -3.16
N PHE A 42 7.70 5.54 -2.04
CA PHE A 42 6.29 5.90 -1.97
C PHE A 42 6.03 7.33 -2.49
N GLU A 43 6.85 8.28 -2.06
CA GLU A 43 6.67 9.70 -2.39
C GLU A 43 7.18 10.08 -3.78
N ASN A 44 8.28 9.46 -4.27
CA ASN A 44 9.00 9.96 -5.45
C ASN A 44 8.89 9.09 -6.71
N ARG A 45 8.20 7.95 -6.65
CA ARG A 45 8.10 7.01 -7.78
C ARG A 45 6.68 6.94 -8.33
N THR A 46 6.55 6.30 -9.50
CA THR A 46 5.26 6.18 -10.21
C THR A 46 4.69 4.77 -10.24
N GLY A 47 5.49 3.74 -9.92
CA GLY A 47 5.08 2.34 -9.88
C GLY A 47 4.35 1.96 -8.60
N PHE A 48 3.65 0.82 -8.59
CA PHE A 48 3.08 0.27 -7.36
C PHE A 48 4.21 -0.03 -6.34
N PRO A 49 4.09 0.34 -5.06
CA PRO A 49 2.92 0.90 -4.37
C PRO A 49 3.01 2.42 -4.09
N SER A 50 3.55 3.24 -4.99
CA SER A 50 3.74 4.69 -4.79
C SER A 50 2.45 5.51 -4.65
N ALA A 51 2.56 6.72 -4.09
CA ALA A 51 1.50 7.71 -4.03
C ALA A 51 0.98 8.09 -5.42
N HIS A 52 1.87 8.24 -6.41
CA HIS A 52 1.46 8.50 -7.78
C HIS A 52 0.64 7.33 -8.35
N TYR A 53 1.05 6.08 -8.10
CA TYR A 53 0.27 4.91 -8.51
C TYR A 53 -1.08 4.86 -7.81
N LEU A 54 -1.10 5.12 -6.50
CA LEU A 54 -2.31 5.14 -5.68
C LEU A 54 -3.36 6.08 -6.30
N LEU A 55 -2.96 7.30 -6.65
CA LEU A 55 -3.86 8.37 -7.10
C LEU A 55 -4.24 8.25 -8.59
N ASN A 56 -3.34 7.80 -9.46
CA ASN A 56 -3.50 7.94 -10.92
C ASN A 56 -3.73 6.63 -11.68
N SER A 57 -3.74 5.48 -11.00
CA SER A 57 -3.95 4.17 -11.63
C SER A 57 -5.40 3.70 -11.54
N THR A 58 -5.77 2.73 -12.35
CA THR A 58 -7.05 1.99 -12.29
C THR A 58 -6.87 0.53 -11.86
N ARG A 59 -5.62 0.11 -11.61
CA ARG A 59 -5.22 -1.27 -11.29
C ARG A 59 -5.28 -1.55 -9.77
N PRO A 60 -5.18 -2.82 -9.33
CA PRO A 60 -5.16 -3.16 -7.91
C PRO A 60 -4.15 -2.35 -7.10
N GLY A 61 -4.59 -1.76 -5.98
CA GLY A 61 -3.79 -0.84 -5.16
C GLY A 61 -3.94 0.64 -5.51
N SER A 62 -4.89 1.00 -6.38
CA SER A 62 -5.27 2.39 -6.65
C SER A 62 -6.58 2.77 -5.97
N ILE A 63 -6.82 4.08 -5.80
CA ILE A 63 -8.09 4.62 -5.31
C ILE A 63 -9.25 4.20 -6.23
N HIS A 64 -9.05 4.29 -7.54
CA HIS A 64 -10.08 3.88 -8.51
C HIS A 64 -10.44 2.40 -8.36
N HIS A 65 -9.45 1.52 -8.21
CA HIS A 65 -9.71 0.09 -7.97
C HIS A 65 -10.40 -0.15 -6.63
N LEU A 66 -10.01 0.59 -5.58
CA LEU A 66 -10.62 0.46 -4.27
C LEU A 66 -12.14 0.64 -4.33
N PHE A 67 -12.61 1.64 -5.07
CA PHE A 67 -14.04 1.99 -5.11
C PHE A 67 -14.83 1.28 -6.21
N ASN A 68 -14.21 0.99 -7.35
CA ASN A 68 -14.96 0.52 -8.53
C ASN A 68 -14.85 -0.99 -8.81
N ALA A 69 -14.00 -1.73 -8.09
CA ALA A 69 -13.80 -3.16 -8.33
C ALA A 69 -14.56 -4.05 -7.32
N THR A 70 -14.75 -5.32 -7.67
CA THR A 70 -15.29 -6.37 -6.79
C THR A 70 -14.26 -7.42 -6.35
N SER A 71 -13.00 -7.26 -6.80
CA SER A 71 -11.90 -8.18 -6.56
C SER A 71 -11.01 -7.74 -5.40
N ALA A 72 -10.06 -8.61 -5.00
CA ALA A 72 -9.13 -8.33 -3.91
C ALA A 72 -8.46 -6.95 -4.04
N GLY A 73 -8.43 -6.19 -2.94
CA GLY A 73 -7.98 -4.80 -2.96
C GLY A 73 -9.11 -3.76 -3.05
N SER A 74 -10.37 -4.18 -3.19
CA SER A 74 -11.52 -3.28 -3.26
C SER A 74 -12.36 -3.22 -1.97
N SER A 75 -13.10 -2.14 -1.81
CA SER A 75 -14.06 -1.93 -0.72
C SER A 75 -15.19 -2.98 -0.74
N HIS A 76 -15.71 -3.31 -1.93
CA HIS A 76 -16.69 -4.39 -2.09
C HIS A 76 -16.13 -5.74 -1.60
N PHE A 77 -14.88 -6.05 -1.95
CA PHE A 77 -14.22 -7.28 -1.50
C PHE A 77 -13.90 -7.23 0.00
N TRP A 78 -13.56 -6.07 0.55
CA TRP A 78 -13.40 -5.87 1.98
C TRP A 78 -14.67 -6.27 2.74
N GLU A 79 -15.83 -5.79 2.29
CA GLU A 79 -17.11 -6.02 2.96
C GLU A 79 -17.65 -7.45 2.81
N ASN A 80 -17.49 -8.05 1.61
CA ASN A 80 -18.19 -9.28 1.22
C ASN A 80 -17.26 -10.49 1.01
N GLY A 81 -15.94 -10.30 1.00
CA GLY A 81 -14.98 -11.37 0.80
C GLY A 81 -14.79 -12.27 2.03
N VAL A 82 -14.18 -13.43 1.80
CA VAL A 82 -13.80 -14.41 2.85
C VAL A 82 -12.33 -14.80 2.82
N ARG A 83 -11.54 -14.17 1.95
CA ARG A 83 -10.11 -14.46 1.70
C ARG A 83 -9.22 -13.30 2.20
N PRO A 84 -7.88 -13.43 2.27
CA PRO A 84 -6.99 -12.35 2.69
C PRO A 84 -7.30 -11.01 2.03
N GLY A 85 -7.33 -9.94 2.83
CA GLY A 85 -7.78 -8.61 2.38
C GLY A 85 -9.29 -8.39 2.44
N SER A 86 -10.03 -9.27 3.11
CA SER A 86 -11.44 -9.07 3.47
C SER A 86 -11.61 -8.91 4.98
N ARG A 87 -12.67 -8.21 5.41
CA ARG A 87 -13.02 -8.03 6.81
C ARG A 87 -13.30 -9.35 7.53
N HIS A 88 -14.00 -10.27 6.87
CA HIS A 88 -14.27 -11.59 7.43
C HIS A 88 -12.97 -12.33 7.75
N PHE A 89 -12.02 -12.32 6.81
CA PHE A 89 -10.73 -12.97 7.01
C PHE A 89 -9.85 -12.24 8.03
N TRP A 90 -9.90 -10.91 8.06
CA TRP A 90 -9.23 -10.12 9.10
C TRP A 90 -9.64 -10.58 10.50
N ARG A 91 -10.95 -10.70 10.74
CA ARG A 91 -11.50 -11.04 12.05
C ARG A 91 -11.36 -12.51 12.45
N ASN A 92 -11.51 -13.44 11.50
CA ASN A 92 -11.66 -14.87 11.79
C ASN A 92 -10.51 -15.75 11.30
N GLY A 93 -9.59 -15.21 10.49
CA GLY A 93 -8.47 -15.98 9.95
C GLY A 93 -7.32 -16.18 10.94
N HIS A 94 -6.44 -17.12 10.62
CA HIS A 94 -5.16 -17.35 11.33
C HIS A 94 -3.92 -17.20 10.43
N GLU A 95 -4.13 -17.00 9.13
CA GLU A 95 -3.12 -16.93 8.08
C GLU A 95 -2.76 -15.47 7.72
N PRO A 96 -1.71 -15.19 6.90
CA PRO A 96 -1.31 -13.84 6.54
C PRO A 96 -2.47 -12.95 6.06
N GLY A 97 -2.59 -11.76 6.66
CA GLY A 97 -3.71 -10.85 6.42
C GLY A 97 -4.89 -10.99 7.39
N SER A 98 -4.76 -11.83 8.41
CA SER A 98 -5.68 -11.88 9.56
C SER A 98 -5.13 -11.12 10.77
N ARG A 99 -6.02 -10.73 11.70
CA ARG A 99 -5.64 -10.11 12.97
C ARG A 99 -4.79 -11.02 13.83
N HIS A 100 -5.14 -12.31 13.90
CA HIS A 100 -4.36 -13.30 14.63
C HIS A 100 -2.93 -13.39 14.10
N TYR A 101 -2.76 -13.42 12.77
CA TYR A 101 -1.45 -13.43 12.15
C TYR A 101 -0.70 -12.10 12.34
N TRP A 102 -1.41 -10.96 12.32
CA TRP A 102 -0.80 -9.67 12.62
C TRP A 102 -0.15 -9.67 14.01
N GLU A 103 -0.86 -10.20 15.01
CA GLU A 103 -0.43 -10.22 16.40
C GLU A 103 0.61 -11.30 16.72
N ASN A 104 0.51 -12.49 16.10
CA ASN A 104 1.29 -13.66 16.50
C ASN A 104 2.20 -14.24 15.40
N GLY A 105 2.03 -13.82 14.15
CA GLY A 105 2.77 -14.34 13.00
C GLY A 105 4.22 -13.82 12.94
N ARG A 106 5.02 -14.41 12.04
CA ARG A 106 6.44 -14.02 11.83
C ARG A 106 6.77 -13.54 10.41
N GLY A 107 5.78 -13.47 9.51
CA GLY A 107 5.97 -13.02 8.12
C GLY A 107 5.72 -11.52 7.92
N CYS A 108 5.79 -11.07 6.67
CA CYS A 108 5.61 -9.66 6.28
C CYS A 108 4.37 -9.02 6.92
N LEU A 109 3.21 -9.69 6.84
CA LEU A 109 1.94 -9.18 7.37
C LEU A 109 1.78 -9.36 8.88
N SER A 110 2.88 -9.42 9.65
CA SER A 110 2.85 -9.45 11.10
C SER A 110 3.58 -8.28 11.74
N ARG A 111 3.21 -7.97 12.98
CA ARG A 111 3.91 -6.97 13.81
C ARG A 111 5.37 -7.34 14.01
N TYR A 112 5.66 -8.63 14.17
CA TYR A 112 7.04 -9.13 14.20
C TYR A 112 7.75 -8.84 12.88
N GLY A 113 7.12 -9.12 11.74
CA GLY A 113 7.68 -8.85 10.42
C GLY A 113 8.00 -7.37 10.21
N TRP A 114 7.08 -6.48 10.61
CA TRP A 114 7.30 -5.03 10.61
C TRP A 114 8.48 -4.60 11.50
N ALA A 115 8.64 -5.21 12.67
CA ALA A 115 9.75 -4.89 13.54
C ALA A 115 11.11 -5.43 13.02
N ASN A 116 11.09 -6.50 12.21
CA ASN A 116 12.30 -7.26 11.84
C ASN A 116 12.61 -7.26 10.33
N THR A 117 12.09 -6.31 9.56
CA THR A 117 12.51 -6.09 8.15
C THR A 117 12.26 -7.28 7.23
N THR A 118 11.18 -8.05 7.45
CA THR A 118 10.83 -9.23 6.63
C THR A 118 10.49 -8.83 5.19
N SER A 119 10.67 -9.70 4.19
CA SER A 119 10.30 -9.37 2.80
C SER A 119 8.80 -9.57 2.52
N CYS A 120 8.21 -8.71 1.71
CA CYS A 120 6.81 -8.84 1.26
C CYS A 120 6.69 -9.14 -0.23
N THR A 121 5.68 -9.92 -0.59
CA THR A 121 5.19 -10.08 -1.97
C THR A 121 4.26 -8.94 -2.36
N ALA A 122 4.08 -8.70 -3.67
CA ALA A 122 3.12 -7.71 -4.16
C ALA A 122 1.66 -8.02 -3.80
N ALA A 123 1.32 -9.28 -3.50
CA ALA A 123 0.00 -9.67 -3.00
C ALA A 123 -0.18 -9.23 -1.54
N GLU A 124 0.83 -9.46 -0.70
CA GLU A 124 0.80 -9.03 0.69
C GLU A 124 0.74 -7.51 0.82
N VAL A 125 1.49 -6.76 -0.01
CA VAL A 125 1.42 -5.29 -0.02
C VAL A 125 0.02 -4.79 -0.37
N ARG A 126 -0.71 -5.49 -1.26
CA ARG A 126 -2.11 -5.14 -1.56
C ARG A 126 -3.03 -5.40 -0.37
N VAL A 127 -2.85 -6.53 0.33
CA VAL A 127 -3.62 -6.83 1.56
C VAL A 127 -3.34 -5.76 2.61
N LEU A 128 -2.07 -5.45 2.85
CA LEU A 128 -1.63 -4.41 3.76
C LEU A 128 -2.29 -3.07 3.44
N GLN A 129 -2.30 -2.65 2.18
CA GLN A 129 -2.89 -1.38 1.78
C GLN A 129 -4.39 -1.32 2.12
N VAL A 130 -5.14 -2.40 1.93
CA VAL A 130 -6.54 -2.48 2.36
C VAL A 130 -6.67 -2.36 3.87
N LEU A 131 -5.81 -3.06 4.63
CA LEU A 131 -5.79 -2.97 6.10
C LEU A 131 -5.45 -1.55 6.59
N CYS A 132 -4.55 -0.84 5.89
CA CYS A 132 -4.26 0.55 6.17
C CYS A 132 -5.50 1.43 5.98
N VAL A 133 -6.17 1.31 4.82
CA VAL A 133 -7.38 2.10 4.50
C VAL A 133 -8.52 1.83 5.48
N ALA A 134 -8.67 0.58 5.88
CA ALA A 134 -9.64 0.15 6.88
C ALA A 134 -9.25 0.52 8.32
N GLU A 135 -8.08 1.12 8.55
CA GLU A 135 -7.53 1.45 9.88
C GLU A 135 -7.40 0.23 10.81
N ALA A 136 -7.31 -0.97 10.24
CA ALA A 136 -7.17 -2.21 10.98
C ALA A 136 -5.81 -2.35 11.67
N ILE A 137 -4.80 -1.63 11.16
CA ILE A 137 -3.45 -1.55 11.70
C ILE A 137 -2.95 -0.10 11.65
N ASP A 138 -2.15 0.30 12.65
CA ASP A 138 -1.54 1.62 12.72
C ASP A 138 -0.01 1.54 12.69
N ILE A 139 0.55 1.82 11.52
CA ILE A 139 1.98 1.89 11.24
C ILE A 139 2.27 3.05 10.28
N ALA A 140 3.53 3.45 10.17
CA ALA A 140 3.91 4.64 9.40
C ALA A 140 3.44 4.65 7.93
N PRO A 141 3.52 3.55 7.16
CA PRO A 141 2.97 3.50 5.80
C PRO A 141 1.46 3.70 5.76
N CYS A 142 0.71 3.15 6.72
CA CYS A 142 -0.74 3.28 6.77
C CYS A 142 -1.17 4.72 7.04
N ARG A 143 -0.47 5.43 7.92
CA ARG A 143 -0.71 6.86 8.15
C ARG A 143 -0.49 7.68 6.88
N ALA A 144 0.56 7.37 6.09
CA ALA A 144 0.83 8.05 4.83
C ALA A 144 -0.25 7.77 3.77
N VAL A 145 -0.67 6.51 3.64
CA VAL A 145 -1.77 6.11 2.76
C VAL A 145 -3.06 6.81 3.15
N ASN A 146 -3.46 6.77 4.43
CA ASN A 146 -4.70 7.38 4.90
C ASN A 146 -4.70 8.90 4.75
N ALA A 147 -3.57 9.58 5.04
CA ALA A 147 -3.45 11.02 4.81
C ALA A 147 -3.70 11.40 3.34
N LEU A 148 -3.19 10.61 2.38
CA LEU A 148 -3.47 10.83 0.96
C LEU A 148 -4.92 10.53 0.58
N PHE A 149 -5.53 9.49 1.16
CA PHE A 149 -6.95 9.20 0.92
C PHE A 149 -7.86 10.30 1.44
N ASP A 150 -7.60 10.78 2.66
CA ASP A 150 -8.39 11.83 3.28
C ASP A 150 -8.23 13.15 2.50
N ASP A 151 -7.00 13.52 2.14
CA ASP A 151 -6.75 14.69 1.29
C ASP A 151 -7.43 14.56 -0.09
N TRP A 152 -7.28 13.41 -0.77
CA TRP A 152 -7.96 13.16 -2.03
C TRP A 152 -9.48 13.25 -1.90
N ALA A 153 -10.07 12.67 -0.84
CA ALA A 153 -11.50 12.69 -0.60
C ALA A 153 -12.04 14.10 -0.36
N THR A 154 -11.26 14.98 0.30
CA THR A 154 -11.66 16.38 0.49
C THR A 154 -11.59 17.23 -0.78
N ARG A 155 -10.74 16.84 -1.75
CA ARG A 155 -10.52 17.59 -3.01
C ARG A 155 -11.30 17.05 -4.22
N SER A 156 -11.89 15.86 -4.10
CA SER A 156 -12.48 15.16 -5.25
C SER A 156 -13.97 15.47 -5.40
N ASP A 157 -14.31 16.16 -6.49
CA ASP A 157 -15.71 16.36 -6.95
C ASP A 157 -16.29 15.13 -7.68
N PHE A 158 -15.55 14.00 -7.69
CA PHE A 158 -15.71 12.89 -8.65
C PHE A 158 -16.96 12.01 -8.42
N ALA A 159 -17.57 12.09 -7.24
CA ALA A 159 -18.88 11.51 -6.95
C ALA A 159 -19.52 12.40 -5.89
N GLY A 160 -20.80 12.74 -6.05
CA GLY A 160 -21.49 13.73 -5.22
C GLY A 160 -21.24 13.61 -3.71
N PRO A 161 -21.51 14.70 -2.96
CA PRO A 161 -21.06 14.85 -1.58
C PRO A 161 -21.45 13.64 -0.72
N GLY A 162 -20.47 12.82 -0.34
CA GLY A 162 -20.61 11.76 0.65
C GLY A 162 -20.39 10.31 0.20
N TYR A 163 -20.40 9.97 -1.11
CA TYR A 163 -20.30 8.55 -1.53
C TYR A 163 -19.00 7.87 -1.08
N PHE A 164 -17.85 8.50 -1.37
CA PHE A 164 -16.55 7.94 -0.98
C PHE A 164 -16.33 8.00 0.54
N ALA A 165 -16.78 9.07 1.18
CA ALA A 165 -16.68 9.23 2.64
C ALA A 165 -17.47 8.14 3.37
N ASP A 166 -18.65 7.77 2.88
CA ASP A 166 -19.48 6.70 3.41
C ASP A 166 -18.82 5.32 3.23
N ILE A 167 -18.23 5.04 2.05
CA ILE A 167 -17.45 3.80 1.86
C ILE A 167 -16.27 3.72 2.83
N LEU A 168 -15.47 4.79 2.94
CA LEU A 168 -14.34 4.83 3.86
C LEU A 168 -14.82 4.68 5.32
N ALA A 169 -15.91 5.34 5.69
CA ALA A 169 -16.50 5.20 7.02
C ALA A 169 -16.92 3.75 7.31
N ARG A 170 -17.56 3.05 6.36
CA ARG A 170 -17.88 1.62 6.52
C ARG A 170 -16.66 0.74 6.63
N MET A 171 -15.62 1.02 5.84
CA MET A 171 -14.36 0.29 5.92
C MET A 171 -13.71 0.47 7.31
N ARG A 172 -13.62 1.71 7.82
CA ARG A 172 -12.95 2.08 9.08
C ARG A 172 -13.76 1.77 10.34
N HIS A 173 -15.08 1.82 10.31
CA HIS A 173 -15.93 1.46 11.46
C HIS A 173 -15.93 -0.04 11.79
N SER A 174 -15.25 -0.85 10.99
CA SER A 174 -15.31 -2.31 11.05
C SER A 174 -14.39 -2.95 12.12
N ASP A 175 -13.68 -2.20 12.96
CA ASP A 175 -12.79 -2.77 14.00
C ASP A 175 -13.14 -2.37 15.45
N ARG A 176 -14.29 -1.70 15.66
CA ARG A 176 -14.97 -1.66 16.98
C ARG A 176 -15.91 -2.85 17.13
#